data_AF-A0AAU5QUM3-F1
#
_entry.id   AF-A0AAU5QUM3-F1
#
_cell.length_a   1.000
_cell.length_b   1.000
_cell.length_c   1.000
_cell.angle_alpha   90.00
_cell.angle_beta   90.00
_cell.angle_gamma   90.00
#
_symmetry.space_group_name_H-M   'P 1'
#
loop_
_entity.id
_entity.type
_entity.pdbx_description
1 polymer ?
#
loop_
_entity_poly.entity_id
_entity_poly.type
_entity_poly.pdbx_seq_one_letter_code
_entity_poly.pdbx_strand_id
1 'polypeptide(L)'
;MTDGERETPPEQAWLVAANVVRWRRYGDGGQELRPGTKSYRGGSKVHVVSTYPGMAHEQLTTIGRGRHTGTYITIDMATRNLHTFRAVPVHSPTVLRLCEEAGAGGCRPSRQDAEELAVLLERLAAEYRTTSWGSPHPQPCRCHECLTLSPG
;
A
#
# COMPACT_ATOMS: atom_id res chain seq x y z
N MET A 1 -35.98 -22.05 3.24
CA MET A 1 -35.62 -20.64 2.99
C MET A 1 -34.84 -20.19 4.21
N THR A 2 -33.50 -20.33 4.14
CA THR A 2 -32.62 -19.95 5.25
C THR A 2 -32.38 -18.46 5.18
N ASP A 3 -32.75 -17.76 6.26
CA ASP A 3 -32.43 -16.37 6.50
C ASP A 3 -30.92 -16.17 6.31
N GLY A 4 -30.57 -15.27 5.39
CA GLY A 4 -29.21 -14.81 5.21
C GLY A 4 -28.89 -13.88 6.37
N GLU A 5 -28.26 -14.42 7.40
CA GLU A 5 -27.64 -13.65 8.48
C GLU A 5 -26.74 -12.59 7.82
N ARG A 6 -27.20 -11.34 7.78
CA ARG A 6 -26.36 -10.20 7.42
C ARG A 6 -25.42 -10.02 8.60
N GLU A 7 -24.27 -10.71 8.53
CA GLU A 7 -23.19 -10.59 9.48
C GLU A 7 -22.86 -9.10 9.65
N THR A 8 -23.01 -8.60 10.88
CA THR A 8 -22.75 -7.18 11.16
C THR A 8 -21.25 -6.98 11.02
N PRO A 9 -20.80 -5.97 10.25
CA PRO A 9 -19.38 -5.65 10.09
C PRO A 9 -18.70 -5.58 11.46
N PRO A 10 -17.50 -6.17 11.63
CA PRO A 10 -16.79 -6.10 12.90
C PRO A 10 -16.57 -4.62 13.29
N GLU A 11 -16.78 -4.29 14.57
CA GLU A 11 -16.61 -2.92 15.10
C GLU A 11 -15.17 -2.39 14.92
N GLN A 12 -14.23 -3.29 14.70
CA GLN A 12 -12.82 -3.02 14.45
C GLN A 12 -12.19 -4.14 13.62
N ALA A 13 -11.30 -3.78 12.70
CA ALA A 13 -10.42 -4.74 12.02
C ALA A 13 -8.94 -4.32 12.15
N TRP A 14 -8.02 -5.27 12.03
CA TRP A 14 -6.60 -4.98 11.88
C TRP A 14 -6.21 -4.95 10.41
N LEU A 15 -5.56 -3.87 9.99
CA LEU A 15 -5.03 -3.69 8.62
C LEU A 15 -3.57 -3.25 8.67
N VAL A 16 -2.87 -3.38 7.55
CA VAL A 16 -1.57 -2.75 7.37
C VAL A 16 -1.75 -1.36 6.79
N ALA A 17 -1.39 -0.31 7.53
CA ALA A 17 -1.27 1.03 6.98
C ALA A 17 0.12 1.23 6.38
N ALA A 18 0.20 1.98 5.28
CA ALA A 18 1.45 2.39 4.66
C ALA A 18 1.32 3.81 4.09
N ASN A 19 2.45 4.42 3.72
CA ASN A 19 2.48 5.70 3.04
C ASN A 19 2.95 5.53 1.60
N VAL A 20 2.32 6.26 0.67
CA VAL A 20 2.79 6.35 -0.71
C VAL A 20 4.11 7.12 -0.74
N VAL A 21 5.11 6.61 -1.45
CA VAL A 21 6.40 7.31 -1.60
C VAL A 21 6.19 8.72 -2.16
N ARG A 22 6.93 9.71 -1.62
CA ARG A 22 6.84 11.10 -2.13
C ARG A 22 7.19 11.18 -3.61
N TRP A 23 8.24 10.46 -4.00
CA TRP A 23 8.78 10.39 -5.36
C TRP A 23 9.19 8.96 -5.68
N ARG A 24 8.85 8.52 -6.89
CA ARG A 24 9.22 7.21 -7.43
C ARG A 24 9.98 7.37 -8.73
N ARG A 25 10.81 6.37 -9.03
CA ARG A 25 11.34 6.16 -10.38
C ARG A 25 10.21 5.70 -11.32
N TYR A 26 10.29 6.11 -12.58
CA TYR A 26 9.28 5.88 -13.61
C TYR A 26 9.90 5.89 -15.00
N GLY A 27 9.12 5.45 -15.99
CA GLY A 27 9.56 5.43 -17.39
C GLY A 27 10.61 4.37 -17.66
N ASP A 28 11.19 4.44 -18.85
CA ASP A 28 12.23 3.51 -19.29
C ASP A 28 13.45 3.57 -18.37
N GLY A 29 13.95 2.38 -17.98
CA GLY A 29 15.05 2.25 -17.03
C GLY A 29 14.86 2.96 -15.69
N GLY A 30 13.65 3.42 -15.34
CA GLY A 30 13.41 4.22 -14.13
C GLY A 30 14.16 5.56 -14.12
N GLN A 31 14.41 6.16 -15.28
CA GLN A 31 15.16 7.42 -15.41
C GLN A 31 14.30 8.67 -15.13
N GLU A 32 12.98 8.58 -15.20
CA GLU A 32 12.10 9.67 -14.80
C GLU A 32 11.77 9.60 -13.31
N LEU A 33 11.52 10.76 -12.70
CA LEU A 33 11.03 10.87 -11.33
C LEU A 33 9.63 11.45 -11.33
N ARG A 34 8.67 10.74 -10.72
CA ARG A 34 7.28 11.21 -10.59
C ARG A 34 6.82 11.21 -9.14
N PRO A 35 6.04 12.21 -8.72
CA PRO A 35 5.51 12.25 -7.36
C PRO A 35 4.36 11.24 -7.19
N GLY A 36 4.29 10.60 -6.03
CA GLY A 36 3.19 9.69 -5.65
C GLY A 36 2.96 8.54 -6.63
N THR A 37 1.71 8.29 -6.97
CA THR A 37 1.29 7.41 -8.08
C THR A 37 0.28 8.15 -8.98
N LYS A 38 -0.24 7.47 -10.01
CA LYS A 38 -1.38 8.02 -10.79
C LYS A 38 -2.58 8.30 -9.88
N SER A 39 -2.83 7.43 -8.91
CA SER A 39 -4.06 7.42 -8.12
C SER A 39 -3.91 8.03 -6.73
N TYR A 40 -2.70 8.12 -6.17
CA TYR A 40 -2.44 8.68 -4.84
C TYR A 40 -1.40 9.80 -4.89
N ARG A 41 -1.56 10.78 -3.99
CA ARG A 41 -0.52 11.82 -3.77
C ARG A 41 0.65 11.20 -3.03
N GLY A 42 1.86 11.72 -3.29
CA GLY A 42 3.04 11.32 -2.52
C GLY A 42 2.86 11.68 -1.04
N GLY A 43 3.19 10.76 -0.15
CA GLY A 43 2.99 10.87 1.30
C GLY A 43 1.56 10.55 1.79
N SER A 44 0.62 10.23 0.90
CA SER A 44 -0.72 9.82 1.33
C SER A 44 -0.69 8.48 2.05
N LYS A 45 -1.42 8.39 3.16
CA LYS A 45 -1.67 7.14 3.87
C LYS A 45 -2.70 6.29 3.12
N VAL A 46 -2.44 4.99 3.06
CA VAL A 46 -3.30 3.95 2.50
C VAL A 46 -3.37 2.77 3.47
N HIS A 47 -4.42 1.95 3.36
CA HIS A 47 -4.54 0.67 4.06
C HIS A 47 -4.43 -0.46 3.03
N VAL A 48 -3.56 -1.43 3.27
CA VAL A 48 -3.46 -2.64 2.46
C VAL A 48 -4.55 -3.60 2.91
N VAL A 49 -5.40 -3.98 1.97
CA VAL A 49 -6.54 -4.90 2.20
C VAL A 49 -6.39 -6.21 1.45
N SER A 50 -5.45 -6.33 0.53
CA SER A 50 -5.09 -7.63 -0.01
C SER A 50 -3.66 -7.60 -0.52
N THR A 51 -3.07 -8.78 -0.62
CA THR A 51 -1.78 -8.99 -1.28
C THR A 51 -1.88 -10.27 -2.09
N TYR A 52 -0.98 -10.45 -3.05
CA TYR A 52 -0.97 -11.62 -3.92
C TYR A 52 0.28 -12.47 -3.66
N PRO A 53 0.26 -13.41 -2.69
CA PRO A 53 1.43 -14.24 -2.38
C PRO A 53 1.92 -15.06 -3.57
N GLY A 54 1.00 -15.57 -4.40
CA GLY A 54 1.34 -16.29 -5.63
C GLY A 54 2.04 -15.44 -6.70
N MET A 55 2.07 -14.11 -6.52
CA MET A 55 2.76 -13.13 -7.36
C MET A 55 3.86 -12.40 -6.56
N ALA A 56 4.48 -13.10 -5.61
CA ALA A 56 5.54 -12.59 -4.73
C ALA A 56 5.19 -11.30 -3.95
N HIS A 57 3.91 -10.94 -3.84
CA HIS A 57 3.46 -9.66 -3.30
C HIS A 57 4.03 -8.44 -4.05
N GLU A 58 4.35 -8.56 -5.34
CA GLU A 58 4.81 -7.41 -6.17
C GLU A 58 3.75 -6.31 -6.26
N GLN A 59 2.48 -6.72 -6.19
CA GLN A 59 1.31 -5.86 -6.13
C GLN A 59 0.48 -6.19 -4.89
N LEU A 60 -0.32 -5.20 -4.49
CA LEU A 60 -1.24 -5.29 -3.39
C LEU A 60 -2.45 -4.38 -3.64
N THR A 61 -3.56 -4.69 -2.99
CA THR A 61 -4.79 -3.88 -3.03
C THR A 61 -4.80 -2.92 -1.86
N THR A 62 -5.07 -1.65 -2.15
CA THR A 62 -5.11 -0.58 -1.15
C THR A 62 -6.41 0.18 -1.13
N ILE A 63 -6.78 0.66 0.05
CA ILE A 63 -7.81 1.68 0.27
C ILE A 63 -7.14 2.97 0.69
N GLY A 64 -7.41 4.06 -0.03
CA GLY A 64 -6.83 5.37 0.27
C GLY A 64 -7.58 6.52 -0.36
N ARG A 65 -7.19 7.75 -0.02
CA ARG A 65 -7.80 8.97 -0.57
C ARG A 65 -7.24 9.24 -1.97
N GLY A 66 -8.10 9.16 -2.98
CA GLY A 66 -7.75 9.39 -4.38
C GLY A 66 -7.17 10.78 -4.63
N ARG A 67 -6.14 10.85 -5.48
CA ARG A 67 -5.35 12.05 -5.78
C ARG A 67 -6.19 13.23 -6.25
N HIS A 68 -7.16 12.95 -7.12
CA HIS A 68 -7.96 13.94 -7.83
C HIS A 68 -9.29 14.23 -7.14
N THR A 69 -9.94 13.22 -6.57
CA THR A 69 -11.27 13.34 -5.98
C THR A 69 -11.24 13.63 -4.49
N GLY A 70 -10.17 13.24 -3.79
CA GLY A 70 -10.13 13.25 -2.32
C GLY A 70 -11.11 12.27 -1.66
N THR A 71 -11.81 11.44 -2.45
CA THR A 71 -12.68 10.36 -1.97
C THR A 71 -11.88 9.08 -1.77
N TYR A 72 -12.39 8.13 -0.99
CA TYR A 72 -11.75 6.81 -0.89
C TYR A 72 -11.87 6.06 -2.22
N ILE A 73 -10.78 5.42 -2.62
CA ILE A 73 -10.70 4.50 -3.75
C ILE A 73 -10.05 3.19 -3.28
N THR A 74 -10.43 2.09 -3.93
CA THR A 74 -9.81 0.78 -3.74
C THR A 74 -9.11 0.41 -5.04
N ILE A 75 -7.79 0.21 -5.01
CA ILE A 75 -7.01 -0.08 -6.22
C ILE A 75 -5.82 -0.99 -5.93
N ASP A 76 -5.41 -1.71 -6.96
CA ASP A 76 -4.12 -2.40 -6.97
C ASP A 76 -2.97 -1.43 -7.33
N MET A 77 -1.85 -1.61 -6.65
CA MET A 77 -0.63 -0.89 -6.95
C MET A 77 0.60 -1.69 -6.57
N ALA A 78 1.73 -1.36 -7.20
CA ALA A 78 3.00 -1.99 -6.90
C ALA A 78 3.45 -1.70 -5.46
N THR A 79 3.83 -2.75 -4.73
CA THR A 79 4.28 -2.71 -3.33
C THR A 79 5.46 -1.75 -3.15
N ARG A 80 6.36 -1.69 -4.13
CA ARG A 80 7.50 -0.75 -4.15
C ARG A 80 7.12 0.73 -4.02
N ASN A 81 5.89 1.10 -4.35
CA ASN A 81 5.43 2.49 -4.25
C ASN A 81 4.95 2.88 -2.84
N LEU A 82 5.01 1.96 -1.88
CA LEU A 82 4.64 2.18 -0.48
C LEU A 82 5.84 2.01 0.45
N HIS A 83 5.79 2.64 1.62
CA HIS A 83 6.77 2.54 2.69
C HIS A 83 6.14 2.74 4.06
N THR A 84 6.87 2.45 5.14
CA THR A 84 6.40 2.61 6.53
C THR A 84 5.12 1.81 6.77
N PHE A 85 5.19 0.52 6.45
CA PHE A 85 4.15 -0.46 6.70
C PHE A 85 4.05 -0.69 8.22
N ARG A 86 2.83 -0.63 8.75
CA ARG A 86 2.55 -0.91 10.16
C ARG A 86 1.16 -1.50 10.34
N ALA A 87 1.03 -2.44 11.27
CA ALA A 87 -0.28 -2.88 11.72
C ALA A 87 -1.00 -1.75 12.45
N VAL A 88 -2.27 -1.53 12.12
CA VAL A 88 -3.12 -0.55 12.79
C VAL A 88 -4.52 -1.11 13.04
N PRO A 89 -5.16 -0.77 14.17
CA PRO A 89 -6.58 -0.97 14.33
C PRO A 89 -7.32 0.07 13.47
N VAL A 90 -8.33 -0.39 12.73
CA VAL A 90 -9.16 0.45 11.87
C VAL A 90 -10.60 0.42 12.35
N HIS A 91 -11.14 1.60 12.60
CA HIS A 91 -12.53 1.82 13.04
C HIS A 91 -13.34 2.64 12.04
N SER A 92 -12.73 3.06 10.93
CA SER A 92 -13.42 3.92 9.95
C SER A 92 -14.48 3.11 9.21
N PRO A 93 -15.78 3.44 9.32
CA PRO A 93 -16.83 2.64 8.69
C PRO A 93 -16.68 2.55 7.18
N THR A 94 -16.20 3.63 6.55
CA THR A 94 -15.92 3.65 5.11
C THR A 94 -14.82 2.68 4.71
N VAL A 95 -13.76 2.56 5.51
CA VAL A 95 -12.64 1.65 5.21
C VAL A 95 -13.05 0.21 5.47
N LEU A 96 -13.80 -0.05 6.55
CA LEU A 96 -14.32 -1.38 6.86
C LEU A 96 -15.27 -1.90 5.76
N ARG A 97 -16.23 -1.08 5.31
CA ARG A 97 -17.10 -1.44 4.18
C ARG A 97 -16.32 -1.73 2.90
N LEU A 98 -15.34 -0.88 2.56
CA LEU A 98 -14.52 -1.07 1.35
C LEU A 98 -13.58 -2.29 1.48
N CYS A 99 -13.18 -2.65 2.70
CA CYS A 99 -12.40 -3.85 2.99
C CYS A 99 -13.21 -5.12 2.72
N GLU A 100 -14.47 -5.14 3.15
CA GLU A 100 -15.42 -6.22 2.88
C GLU A 100 -15.69 -6.37 1.38
N GLU A 101 -15.98 -5.25 0.70
CA GLU A 101 -16.25 -5.22 -0.75
C GLU A 101 -15.08 -5.71 -1.61
N ALA A 102 -13.83 -5.53 -1.13
CA ALA A 102 -12.65 -5.99 -1.84
C ALA A 102 -12.54 -7.53 -1.90
N GLY A 103 -13.36 -8.28 -1.14
CA GLY A 103 -13.63 -9.71 -1.35
C GLY A 103 -12.45 -10.68 -1.15
N ALA A 104 -11.30 -10.23 -0.63
CA ALA A 104 -10.06 -11.01 -0.62
C ALA A 104 -9.50 -11.25 0.80
N GLY A 105 -10.37 -11.52 1.79
CA GLY A 105 -9.95 -11.76 3.18
C GLY A 105 -9.37 -10.50 3.85
N GLY A 106 -9.88 -9.33 3.46
CA GLY A 106 -9.12 -8.10 3.59
C GLY A 106 -9.02 -7.51 4.98
N CYS A 107 -9.87 -7.94 5.90
CA CYS A 107 -9.84 -7.52 7.28
C CYS A 107 -9.20 -8.66 8.06
N ARG A 108 -7.98 -8.44 8.57
CA ARG A 108 -7.25 -9.48 9.29
C ARG A 108 -7.90 -9.67 10.66
N PRO A 109 -8.12 -10.93 11.10
CA PRO A 109 -8.76 -11.20 12.39
C PRO A 109 -7.83 -10.86 13.57
N SER A 110 -6.51 -10.92 13.38
CA SER A 110 -5.56 -10.68 14.47
C SER A 110 -4.57 -9.54 14.17
N ARG A 111 -4.15 -8.87 15.25
CA ARG A 111 -3.06 -7.91 15.25
C ARG A 111 -1.75 -8.53 14.74
N GLN A 112 -1.46 -9.75 15.19
CA GLN A 112 -0.21 -10.46 14.89
C GLN A 112 -0.07 -10.70 13.38
N ASP A 113 -1.12 -11.17 12.71
CA ASP A 113 -1.09 -11.40 11.26
C ASP A 113 -0.80 -10.10 10.49
N ALA A 114 -1.36 -8.97 10.95
CA ALA A 114 -1.11 -7.67 10.36
C ALA A 114 0.33 -7.19 10.62
N GLU A 115 0.90 -7.49 11.78
CA GLU A 115 2.30 -7.16 12.12
C GLU A 115 3.28 -7.96 11.27
N GLU A 116 3.08 -9.27 11.16
CA GLU A 116 3.91 -10.16 10.32
C GLU A 116 3.86 -9.75 8.85
N LEU A 117 2.67 -9.43 8.34
CA LEU A 117 2.50 -8.94 6.98
C LEU A 117 3.17 -7.57 6.78
N ALA A 118 3.07 -6.66 7.75
CA ALA A 118 3.72 -5.35 7.66
C ALA A 118 5.25 -5.49 7.55
N VAL A 119 5.85 -6.37 8.36
CA VAL A 119 7.30 -6.66 8.30
C VAL A 119 7.69 -7.23 6.94
N LEU A 120 6.93 -8.22 6.44
CA LEU A 120 7.17 -8.80 5.13
C LEU A 120 7.11 -7.75 4.00
N LEU A 121 6.06 -6.93 3.99
CA LEU A 121 5.85 -5.93 2.95
C LEU A 121 6.87 -4.79 3.02
N GLU A 122 7.32 -4.38 4.21
CA GLU A 122 8.39 -3.37 4.33
C GLU A 122 9.68 -3.86 3.66
N ARG A 123 10.08 -5.11 3.94
CA ARG A 123 11.26 -5.72 3.32
C ARG A 123 11.13 -5.79 1.80
N LEU A 124 10.02 -6.34 1.30
CA LEU A 124 9.78 -6.51 -0.13
C LEU A 124 9.67 -5.16 -0.86
N ALA A 125 9.03 -4.16 -0.25
CA ALA A 125 8.91 -2.85 -0.87
C ALA A 125 10.28 -2.18 -1.06
N ALA A 126 11.16 -2.29 -0.06
CA ALA A 126 12.53 -1.80 -0.15
C ALA A 126 13.33 -2.54 -1.23
N GLU A 127 13.28 -3.88 -1.23
CA GLU A 127 13.93 -4.71 -2.24
C GLU A 127 13.44 -4.37 -3.66
N TYR A 128 12.13 -4.31 -3.88
CA TYR A 128 11.60 -3.97 -5.20
C TYR A 128 11.95 -2.55 -5.64
N ARG A 129 12.13 -1.58 -4.73
CA ARG A 129 12.58 -0.25 -5.13
C ARG A 129 14.01 -0.25 -5.66
N THR A 130 14.87 -1.14 -5.18
CA THR A 130 16.27 -1.25 -5.62
C THR A 130 16.42 -2.15 -6.85
N THR A 131 15.62 -3.21 -6.99
CA THR A 131 15.77 -4.22 -8.05
C THR A 131 14.87 -4.01 -9.28
N SER A 132 13.78 -3.24 -9.19
CA SER A 132 12.80 -3.10 -10.30
C SER A 132 13.33 -2.35 -11.52
N TRP A 133 14.53 -1.79 -11.49
CA TRP A 133 15.04 -0.93 -12.56
C TRP A 133 16.41 -1.40 -13.03
N GLY A 134 16.55 -1.60 -14.34
CA GLY A 134 17.81 -2.04 -14.94
C GLY A 134 18.88 -0.96 -15.07
N SER A 135 18.54 0.32 -14.89
CA SER A 135 19.48 1.43 -15.00
C SER A 135 19.83 2.02 -13.62
N PRO A 136 21.01 2.65 -13.47
CA PRO A 136 21.37 3.43 -12.28
C PRO A 136 20.37 4.56 -11.99
N HIS A 137 20.44 5.11 -10.79
CA HIS A 137 19.59 6.25 -10.42
C HIS A 137 19.92 7.48 -11.27
N PRO A 138 18.91 8.22 -11.77
CA PRO A 138 19.15 9.50 -12.46
C PRO A 138 19.83 10.48 -11.50
N GLN A 139 20.70 11.37 -12.00
CA GLN A 139 21.44 12.33 -11.16
C GLN A 139 21.00 13.77 -11.47
N PRO A 140 20.52 14.56 -10.48
CA PRO A 140 20.31 14.18 -9.08
C PRO A 140 19.06 13.32 -8.88
N CYS A 141 19.14 12.31 -8.01
CA CYS A 141 18.00 11.43 -7.72
C CYS A 141 17.19 11.95 -6.53
N ARG A 142 15.86 11.97 -6.68
CA ARG A 142 14.91 12.28 -5.60
C ARG A 142 13.96 11.13 -5.29
N CYS A 143 14.27 9.91 -5.71
CA CYS A 143 13.43 8.76 -5.34
C CYS A 143 13.45 8.54 -3.82
N HIS A 144 12.50 7.76 -3.31
CA HIS A 144 12.40 7.46 -1.88
C HIS A 144 13.74 7.03 -1.26
N GLU A 145 14.45 6.07 -1.88
CA GLU A 145 15.74 5.56 -1.39
C GLU A 145 16.82 6.65 -1.28
N CYS A 146 16.93 7.54 -2.28
CA CYS A 146 17.93 8.61 -2.21
C CYS A 146 17.56 9.69 -1.19
N LEU A 147 16.27 9.94 -0.98
CA LEU A 147 15.82 10.92 0.01
C LEU A 147 15.94 10.40 1.45
N THR A 148 15.85 9.10 1.68
CA THR A 148 16.05 8.51 3.02
C THR A 148 17.53 8.38 3.38
N LEU A 149 18.42 8.27 2.38
CA LEU A 149 19.87 8.18 2.59
C LEU A 149 20.59 9.53 2.64
N SER A 150 19.98 10.61 2.14
CA SER A 150 20.58 11.95 2.21
C SER A 150 20.50 12.48 3.64
N PRO A 151 21.63 12.74 4.34
CA PRO A 151 21.58 13.46 5.61
C PRO A 151 21.02 14.86 5.36
N GLY A 152 20.07 15.27 6.21
CA GLY A 152 19.45 16.60 6.15
C GLY A 152 20.40 17.73 6.49
#